data_AF-A0A0E9NGI7-F1
#
_entry.id   AF-A0A0E9NGI7-F1
#
_cell.length_a   1.000
_cell.length_b   1.000
_cell.length_c   1.000
_cell.angle_alpha   90.00
_cell.angle_beta   90.00
_cell.angle_gamma   90.00
#
_symmetry.space_group_name_H-M   'P 1'
#
loop_
_entity.id
_entity.type
_entity.pdbx_description
1 polymer ?
#
loop_
_entity_poly.entity_id
_entity_poly.type
_entity_poly.pdbx_seq_one_letter_code
_entity_poly.pdbx_strand_id
1 'polypeptide(L)'
;MVRASVIVGPKSGSNCRSVPFAMSVLLLAFIIVLINSLITLIGTDTIASYAWSAYSRFIPGPHSGKVAQYKKLQIQALKTKTEMQGTSSQDEFAKWAKLRRRFDKEVAEMEKITQDLSVFKAGFQAKFKTGIWAGTKGVRYFSSWWYGKQAVFYLPKGWFPYWVEYVLSFPKAPMGAVSSTIWFIAAERVIGEVLEVVAGQVKQYTAPKVTKENVEEPEKKVPVSAGREL
;
A
#
# COMPACT_ATOMS: atom_id res chain seq x y z
N MET A 1 -68.33 -20.38 36.35
CA MET A 1 -67.96 -20.27 34.92
C MET A 1 -66.64 -19.53 34.81
N VAL A 2 -65.54 -20.29 34.74
CA VAL A 2 -64.16 -19.77 34.82
C VAL A 2 -63.63 -19.55 33.40
N ARG A 3 -63.23 -18.32 33.09
CA ARG A 3 -62.50 -17.97 31.86
C ARG A 3 -61.09 -18.53 31.96
N ALA A 4 -60.77 -19.54 31.17
CA ALA A 4 -59.42 -20.07 31.04
C ALA A 4 -58.59 -19.19 30.09
N SER A 5 -57.58 -18.54 30.64
CA SER A 5 -56.47 -17.93 29.93
C SER A 5 -55.71 -18.98 29.11
N VAL A 6 -55.51 -18.72 27.81
CA VAL A 6 -54.47 -19.39 27.02
C VAL A 6 -53.59 -18.31 26.41
N ILE A 7 -52.53 -17.97 27.15
CA ILE A 7 -51.41 -17.17 26.67
C ILE A 7 -50.62 -18.07 25.73
N VAL A 8 -50.73 -17.80 24.43
CA VAL A 8 -49.91 -18.44 23.39
C VAL A 8 -48.53 -17.79 23.42
N GLY A 9 -47.57 -18.40 24.11
CA GLY A 9 -46.16 -18.04 24.01
C GLY A 9 -45.58 -18.43 22.65
N PRO A 10 -44.65 -17.65 22.06
CA PRO A 10 -44.03 -18.03 20.80
C PRO A 10 -43.04 -19.17 21.03
N LYS A 11 -43.21 -20.24 20.24
CA LYS A 11 -42.34 -21.42 20.18
C LYS A 11 -40.87 -21.01 20.04
N SER A 12 -40.09 -21.29 21.09
CA SER A 12 -38.63 -21.40 21.03
C SER A 12 -38.27 -22.63 20.18
N GLY A 13 -38.27 -22.44 18.87
CA GLY A 13 -37.82 -23.43 17.89
C GLY A 13 -36.30 -23.33 17.71
N SER A 14 -35.61 -24.20 18.44
CA SER A 14 -34.23 -24.61 18.26
C SER A 14 -33.82 -24.75 16.78
N ASN A 15 -32.98 -23.84 16.29
CA ASN A 15 -32.24 -23.98 15.04
C ASN A 15 -30.75 -24.25 15.32
N CYS A 16 -30.43 -25.43 15.85
CA CYS A 16 -29.06 -25.93 16.04
C CYS A 16 -28.37 -26.36 14.72
N ARG A 17 -28.83 -25.90 13.56
CA ARG A 17 -28.30 -26.31 12.24
C ARG A 17 -27.54 -25.21 11.48
N SER A 18 -27.39 -24.01 12.05
CA SER A 18 -26.66 -22.87 11.42
C SER A 18 -25.23 -22.66 11.94
N VAL A 19 -24.87 -23.24 13.09
CA VAL A 19 -23.59 -23.03 13.78
C VAL A 19 -22.33 -23.39 12.97
N PRO A 20 -22.24 -24.50 12.21
CA PRO A 20 -21.01 -24.81 11.49
C PRO A 20 -20.72 -23.83 10.35
N PHE A 21 -21.75 -23.19 9.79
CA PHE A 21 -21.60 -22.22 8.71
C PHE A 21 -21.30 -20.80 9.23
N ALA A 22 -21.87 -20.41 10.37
CA ALA A 22 -21.54 -19.12 10.99
C ALA A 22 -20.07 -19.05 11.42
N MET A 23 -19.53 -20.14 11.99
CA MET A 23 -18.12 -20.23 12.39
C MET A 23 -17.16 -20.17 11.20
N SER A 24 -17.52 -20.75 10.04
CA SER A 24 -16.67 -20.67 8.84
C SER A 24 -16.64 -19.26 8.26
N VAL A 25 -17.74 -18.51 8.30
CA VAL A 25 -17.80 -17.10 7.87
C VAL A 25 -16.98 -16.20 8.78
N LEU A 26 -17.06 -16.40 10.09
CA LEU A 26 -16.28 -15.65 11.08
C LEU A 26 -14.77 -15.86 10.91
N LEU A 27 -14.34 -17.12 10.73
CA LEU A 27 -12.93 -17.46 10.49
C LEU A 27 -12.45 -16.90 9.16
N LEU A 28 -13.22 -17.03 8.09
CA LEU A 28 -12.91 -16.45 6.80
C LEU A 28 -12.80 -14.93 6.90
N ALA A 29 -13.71 -14.27 7.62
CA ALA A 29 -13.68 -12.84 7.83
C ALA A 29 -12.41 -12.39 8.56
N PHE A 30 -12.06 -13.11 9.64
CA PHE A 30 -10.83 -12.86 10.39
C PHE A 30 -9.59 -13.01 9.51
N ILE A 31 -9.47 -14.09 8.72
CA ILE A 31 -8.32 -14.33 7.83
C ILE A 31 -8.21 -13.23 6.77
N ILE A 32 -9.32 -12.84 6.13
CA ILE A 32 -9.32 -11.77 5.12
C ILE A 32 -8.87 -10.45 5.74
N VAL A 33 -9.41 -10.10 6.90
CA VAL A 33 -9.05 -8.85 7.60
C VAL A 33 -7.58 -8.88 8.03
N LEU A 34 -7.10 -10.01 8.54
CA LEU A 34 -5.70 -10.19 8.93
C LEU A 34 -4.76 -9.99 7.74
N ILE A 35 -5.05 -10.62 6.59
CA ILE A 35 -4.27 -10.43 5.35
C ILE A 35 -4.27 -8.96 4.93
N ASN A 36 -5.43 -8.31 4.93
CA ASN A 36 -5.55 -6.89 4.56
C ASN A 36 -4.75 -5.98 5.51
N SER A 37 -4.75 -6.29 6.79
CA SER A 37 -4.01 -5.56 7.81
C SER A 37 -2.49 -5.77 7.67
N LEU A 38 -2.04 -6.98 7.34
CA LEU A 38 -0.64 -7.26 7.02
C LEU A 38 -0.15 -6.51 5.76
N ILE A 39 -0.98 -6.45 4.71
CA ILE A 39 -0.66 -5.68 3.50
C ILE A 39 -0.48 -4.20 3.84
N THR A 40 -1.33 -3.68 4.73
CA THR A 40 -1.26 -2.30 5.20
C THR A 40 -0.02 -2.06 6.05
N LEU A 41 0.36 -3.01 6.91
CA LEU A 41 1.55 -2.95 7.75
C LEU A 41 2.85 -2.92 6.94
N ILE A 42 2.96 -3.75 5.91
CA ILE A 42 4.15 -3.83 5.04
C ILE A 42 4.21 -2.58 4.13
N GLY A 43 3.06 -2.06 3.73
CA GLY A 43 2.90 -0.91 2.84
C GLY A 43 2.79 -1.32 1.39
N THR A 44 1.80 -0.79 0.67
CA THR A 44 1.57 -1.15 -0.74
C THR A 44 2.74 -0.74 -1.65
N ASP A 45 3.45 0.33 -1.32
CA ASP A 45 4.63 0.83 -2.01
C ASP A 45 5.81 -0.15 -1.98
N THR A 46 6.11 -0.70 -0.81
CA THR A 46 7.23 -1.65 -0.64
C THR A 46 6.94 -2.93 -1.42
N ILE A 47 5.73 -3.48 -1.29
CA ILE A 47 5.29 -4.66 -2.04
C ILE A 47 5.36 -4.41 -3.54
N ALA A 48 4.90 -3.24 -4.02
CA ALA A 48 4.98 -2.88 -5.44
C ALA A 48 6.43 -2.74 -5.93
N SER A 49 7.35 -2.25 -5.09
CA SER A 49 8.78 -2.17 -5.41
C SER A 49 9.48 -3.53 -5.45
N TYR A 50 9.12 -4.44 -4.55
CA TYR A 50 9.59 -5.83 -4.58
C TYR A 50 9.01 -6.59 -5.78
N ALA A 51 7.72 -6.40 -6.07
CA ALA A 51 7.09 -6.96 -7.25
C ALA A 51 7.75 -6.49 -8.54
N TRP A 52 8.09 -5.20 -8.63
CA TRP A 52 8.88 -4.66 -9.75
C TRP A 52 10.25 -5.32 -9.86
N SER A 53 10.96 -5.47 -8.73
CA SER A 53 12.29 -6.08 -8.70
C SER A 53 12.23 -7.55 -9.15
N ALA A 54 11.25 -8.31 -8.66
CA ALA A 54 10.99 -9.68 -9.09
C ALA A 54 10.62 -9.74 -10.58
N TYR A 55 9.68 -8.90 -11.02
CA TYR A 55 9.24 -8.82 -12.42
C TYR A 55 10.42 -8.58 -13.37
N SER A 56 11.27 -7.60 -13.04
CA SER A 56 12.46 -7.26 -13.84
C SER A 56 13.53 -8.36 -13.87
N ARG A 57 13.53 -9.27 -12.88
CA ARG A 57 14.47 -10.40 -12.79
C ARG A 57 13.97 -11.63 -13.55
N PHE A 58 12.68 -11.92 -13.49
CA PHE A 58 12.11 -13.15 -14.04
C PHE A 58 11.64 -13.01 -15.49
N ILE A 59 11.21 -11.82 -15.90
CA ILE A 59 10.68 -11.59 -17.24
C ILE A 59 11.69 -10.71 -17.99
N PRO A 60 12.44 -11.25 -18.97
CA PRO A 60 13.18 -10.44 -19.93
C PRO A 60 12.18 -9.73 -20.84
N GLY A 61 11.57 -8.68 -20.31
CA GLY A 61 10.50 -7.93 -20.97
C GLY A 61 11.01 -6.94 -22.01
N PRO A 62 10.10 -6.21 -22.68
CA PRO A 62 10.39 -5.22 -23.74
C PRO A 62 11.33 -4.07 -23.32
N HIS A 63 11.59 -3.90 -22.02
CA HIS A 63 12.53 -2.90 -21.49
C HIS A 63 14.00 -3.35 -21.53
N SER A 64 14.27 -4.64 -21.75
CA SER A 64 15.63 -5.17 -21.93
C SER A 64 16.38 -4.43 -23.04
N GLY A 65 15.68 -4.05 -24.12
CA GLY A 65 16.24 -3.24 -25.21
C GLY A 65 16.67 -1.85 -24.75
N LYS A 66 15.82 -1.14 -23.99
CA LYS A 66 16.15 0.20 -23.44
C LYS A 66 17.28 0.14 -22.41
N VAL A 67 17.31 -0.87 -21.56
CA VAL A 67 18.39 -1.09 -20.59
C VAL A 67 19.71 -1.43 -21.29
N ALA A 68 19.68 -2.22 -22.36
CA ALA A 68 20.86 -2.50 -23.18
C ALA A 68 21.37 -1.24 -23.91
N GLN A 69 20.46 -0.41 -24.44
CA GLN A 69 20.81 0.88 -25.04
C GLN A 69 21.43 1.83 -24.02
N TYR A 70 20.86 1.92 -22.82
CA TYR A 70 21.42 2.71 -21.71
C TYR A 70 22.86 2.29 -21.40
N LYS A 71 23.13 0.99 -21.28
CA LYS A 71 24.49 0.46 -21.04
C LYS A 71 25.45 0.80 -22.19
N LYS A 72 24.99 0.72 -23.44
CA LYS A 72 25.80 1.10 -24.61
C LYS A 72 26.16 2.58 -24.60
N LEU A 73 25.19 3.46 -24.34
CA LEU A 73 25.41 4.89 -24.20
C LEU A 73 26.34 5.23 -23.04
N GLN A 74 26.20 4.54 -21.91
CA GLN A 74 27.08 4.73 -20.76
C GLN A 74 28.55 4.43 -21.11
N ILE A 75 28.80 3.35 -21.87
CA ILE A 75 30.15 3.01 -22.35
C ILE A 75 30.67 4.07 -23.33
N GLN A 76 29.82 4.57 -24.24
CA GLN A 76 30.19 5.63 -25.18
C GLN A 76 30.52 6.94 -24.45
N ALA A 77 29.69 7.36 -23.50
CA ALA A 77 29.91 8.55 -22.67
C ALA A 77 31.20 8.47 -21.86
N LEU A 78 31.54 7.30 -21.31
CA LEU A 78 32.82 7.10 -20.63
C LEU A 78 34.00 7.22 -21.60
N LYS A 79 33.90 6.66 -22.82
CA LYS A 79 34.95 6.80 -23.84
C LYS A 79 35.15 8.26 -24.25
N THR A 80 34.06 8.96 -24.59
CA THR A 80 34.11 10.38 -24.98
C THR A 80 34.61 11.27 -23.84
N LYS A 81 34.28 10.96 -22.59
CA LYS A 81 34.85 11.65 -21.41
C LYS A 81 36.37 11.45 -21.33
N THR A 82 36.86 10.23 -21.51
CA THR A 82 38.30 9.95 -21.49
C THR A 82 39.03 10.67 -22.64
N GLU A 83 38.46 10.66 -23.84
CA GLU A 83 39.01 11.40 -25.00
C GLU A 83 39.06 12.92 -24.75
N MET A 84 38.08 13.46 -24.02
CA MET A 84 38.01 14.88 -23.66
C MET A 84 39.06 15.26 -22.63
N GLN A 85 39.30 14.38 -21.66
CA GLN A 85 40.35 14.56 -20.66
C GLN A 85 41.76 14.44 -21.26
N GLY A 86 41.92 13.65 -22.33
CA GLY A 86 43.18 13.52 -23.07
C GLY A 86 43.45 14.65 -24.09
N THR A 87 42.51 15.57 -24.29
CA THR A 87 42.62 16.68 -25.26
C THR A 87 42.91 18.00 -24.54
N SER A 88 43.98 18.72 -24.92
CA SER A 88 44.27 20.07 -24.40
C SER A 88 43.14 21.02 -24.81
N SER A 89 42.42 21.56 -23.83
CA SER A 89 41.29 22.45 -24.08
C SER A 89 41.70 23.81 -24.66
N GLN A 90 42.96 24.22 -24.47
CA GLN A 90 43.48 25.51 -24.94
C GLN A 90 44.02 25.41 -26.37
N ASP A 91 44.80 24.38 -26.68
CA ASP A 91 45.42 24.22 -28.00
C ASP A 91 44.48 23.55 -29.02
N GLU A 92 43.67 22.58 -28.57
CA GLU A 92 42.73 21.84 -29.41
C GLU A 92 41.27 22.22 -29.10
N PHE A 93 40.99 23.50 -28.78
CA PHE A 93 39.66 23.97 -28.36
C PHE A 93 38.54 23.54 -29.32
N ALA A 94 38.76 23.59 -30.63
CA ALA A 94 37.77 23.17 -31.63
C ALA A 94 37.39 21.68 -31.49
N LYS A 95 38.38 20.81 -31.24
CA LYS A 95 38.18 19.37 -31.04
C LYS A 95 37.56 19.09 -29.68
N TRP A 96 38.04 19.76 -28.63
CA TRP A 96 37.47 19.70 -27.29
C TRP A 96 36.00 20.12 -27.28
N ALA A 97 35.64 21.24 -27.92
CA ALA A 97 34.26 21.72 -28.00
C ALA A 97 33.34 20.75 -28.75
N LYS A 98 33.82 20.14 -29.84
CA LYS A 98 33.06 19.12 -30.58
C LYS A 98 32.81 17.88 -29.74
N LEU A 99 33.82 17.45 -28.98
CA LEU A 99 33.74 16.28 -28.11
C LEU A 99 32.83 16.54 -26.89
N ARG A 100 32.87 17.75 -26.35
CA ARG A 100 31.96 18.20 -25.29
C ARG A 100 30.51 18.16 -25.73
N ARG A 101 30.18 18.70 -26.92
CA ARG A 101 28.82 18.63 -27.47
C ARG A 101 28.33 17.19 -27.69
N ARG A 102 29.22 16.26 -28.06
CA ARG A 102 28.89 14.83 -28.15
C ARG A 102 28.57 14.24 -26.79
N PHE A 103 29.42 14.50 -25.79
CA PHE A 103 29.18 14.05 -24.42
C PHE A 103 27.86 14.58 -23.87
N ASP A 104 27.58 15.88 -24.04
CA ASP A 104 26.33 16.49 -23.57
C ASP A 104 25.10 15.87 -24.28
N LYS A 105 25.23 15.50 -25.56
CA LYS A 105 24.18 14.77 -26.30
C LYS A 105 23.96 13.36 -25.73
N GLU A 106 25.02 12.62 -25.47
CA GLU A 106 24.95 11.27 -24.89
C GLU A 106 24.34 11.29 -23.48
N VAL A 107 24.69 12.29 -22.66
CA VAL A 107 24.06 12.51 -21.35
C VAL A 107 22.57 12.80 -21.48
N ALA A 108 22.18 13.69 -22.39
CA ALA A 108 20.77 13.99 -22.63
C ALA A 108 19.96 12.75 -23.11
N GLU A 109 20.58 11.86 -23.90
CA GLU A 109 19.94 10.61 -24.30
C GLU A 109 19.83 9.60 -23.13
N MET A 110 20.83 9.52 -22.25
CA MET A 110 20.76 8.71 -21.02
C MET A 110 19.63 9.17 -20.09
N GLU A 111 19.47 10.48 -19.90
CA GLU A 111 18.38 11.06 -19.09
C GLU A 111 17.00 10.69 -19.63
N LYS A 112 16.80 10.77 -20.96
CA LYS A 112 15.55 10.36 -21.62
C LYS A 112 15.22 8.89 -21.35
N ILE A 113 16.20 8.00 -21.50
CA ILE A 113 15.99 6.56 -21.24
C ILE A 113 15.66 6.32 -19.76
N THR A 114 16.33 7.00 -18.84
CA THR A 114 16.04 6.90 -17.41
C THR A 114 14.63 7.41 -17.09
N GLN A 115 14.20 8.52 -17.68
CA GLN A 115 12.84 9.04 -17.55
C GLN A 115 11.81 8.02 -18.05
N ASP A 116 12.01 7.46 -19.25
CA ASP A 116 11.14 6.42 -19.81
C ASP A 116 11.01 5.19 -18.89
N LEU A 117 12.14 4.72 -18.33
CA LEU A 117 12.15 3.59 -17.40
C LEU A 117 11.44 3.93 -16.08
N SER A 118 11.58 5.18 -15.60
CA SER A 118 10.90 5.64 -14.39
C SER A 118 9.38 5.71 -14.58
N VAL A 119 8.91 6.22 -15.73
CA VAL A 119 7.49 6.28 -16.09
C VAL A 119 6.92 4.87 -16.20
N PHE A 120 7.65 3.95 -16.84
CA PHE A 120 7.21 2.56 -16.94
C PHE A 120 7.11 1.88 -15.57
N LYS A 121 8.13 2.04 -14.72
CA LYS A 121 8.11 1.51 -13.35
C LYS A 121 6.93 2.07 -12.57
N ALA A 122 6.69 3.38 -12.63
CA ALA A 122 5.56 4.02 -11.97
C ALA A 122 4.22 3.49 -12.49
N GLY A 123 4.08 3.31 -13.80
CA GLY A 123 2.88 2.73 -14.42
C GLY A 123 2.63 1.28 -13.98
N PHE A 124 3.67 0.46 -13.90
CA PHE A 124 3.56 -0.89 -13.36
C PHE A 124 3.14 -0.88 -11.89
N GLN A 125 3.80 -0.08 -11.06
CA GLN A 125 3.48 0.03 -9.65
C GLN A 125 2.04 0.52 -9.44
N ALA A 126 1.58 1.49 -10.22
CA ALA A 126 0.21 1.95 -10.19
C ALA A 126 -0.79 0.81 -10.51
N LYS A 127 -0.58 0.10 -11.63
CA LYS A 127 -1.43 -1.05 -12.00
C LYS A 127 -1.43 -2.15 -10.95
N PHE A 128 -0.26 -2.47 -10.41
CA PHE A 128 -0.11 -3.49 -9.38
C PHE A 128 -0.79 -3.09 -8.07
N LYS A 129 -0.63 -1.84 -7.63
CA LYS A 129 -1.35 -1.28 -6.48
C LYS A 129 -2.87 -1.30 -6.70
N THR A 130 -3.34 -0.94 -7.89
CA THR A 130 -4.76 -1.05 -8.23
C THR A 130 -5.23 -2.50 -8.16
N GLY A 131 -4.42 -3.46 -8.62
CA GLY A 131 -4.70 -4.89 -8.50
C GLY A 131 -4.79 -5.36 -7.05
N ILE A 132 -3.85 -4.94 -6.19
CA ILE A 132 -3.91 -5.21 -4.75
C ILE A 132 -5.17 -4.60 -4.14
N TRP A 133 -5.44 -3.32 -4.41
CA TRP A 133 -6.63 -2.65 -3.91
C TRP A 133 -7.91 -3.36 -4.35
N ALA A 134 -8.00 -3.75 -5.62
CA ALA A 134 -9.12 -4.51 -6.16
C ALA A 134 -9.24 -5.88 -5.53
N GLY A 135 -8.13 -6.56 -5.21
CA GLY A 135 -8.13 -7.82 -4.46
C GLY A 135 -8.61 -7.62 -3.02
N THR A 136 -7.96 -6.73 -2.27
CA THR A 136 -8.26 -6.42 -0.86
C THR A 136 -9.70 -5.96 -0.65
N LYS A 137 -10.16 -5.00 -1.47
CA LYS A 137 -11.53 -4.47 -1.37
C LYS A 137 -12.54 -5.38 -2.07
N GLY A 138 -12.19 -5.94 -3.23
CA GLY A 138 -13.07 -6.81 -4.01
C GLY A 138 -13.40 -8.09 -3.27
N VAL A 139 -12.45 -8.74 -2.61
CA VAL A 139 -12.72 -9.93 -1.78
C VAL A 139 -13.68 -9.60 -0.64
N ARG A 140 -13.54 -8.42 -0.01
CA ARG A 140 -14.46 -7.95 1.02
C ARG A 140 -15.87 -7.72 0.47
N TYR A 141 -16.00 -7.01 -0.65
CA TYR A 141 -17.30 -6.77 -1.28
C TYR A 141 -17.95 -8.05 -1.77
N PHE A 142 -17.16 -8.96 -2.37
CA PHE A 142 -17.62 -10.27 -2.81
C PHE A 142 -18.10 -11.12 -1.63
N SER A 143 -17.34 -11.17 -0.54
CA SER A 143 -17.74 -11.87 0.69
C SER A 143 -19.01 -11.25 1.28
N SER A 144 -19.11 -9.91 1.35
CA SER A 144 -20.30 -9.21 1.82
C SER A 144 -21.52 -9.45 0.93
N TRP A 145 -21.34 -9.63 -0.39
CA TRP A 145 -22.41 -9.95 -1.31
C TRP A 145 -22.88 -11.40 -1.15
N TRP A 146 -21.94 -12.33 -1.00
CA TRP A 146 -22.20 -13.77 -0.86
C TRP A 146 -22.88 -14.11 0.49
N TYR A 147 -22.38 -13.55 1.59
CA TYR A 147 -22.87 -13.79 2.95
C TYR A 147 -23.86 -12.71 3.43
N GLY A 148 -24.31 -11.82 2.56
CA GLY A 148 -25.17 -10.70 2.95
C GLY A 148 -26.50 -11.12 3.56
N LYS A 149 -27.05 -12.27 3.16
CA LYS A 149 -28.36 -12.77 3.64
C LYS A 149 -28.30 -13.48 5.00
N GLN A 150 -27.12 -13.63 5.59
CA GLN A 150 -26.95 -14.42 6.81
C GLN A 150 -26.61 -13.54 8.01
N ALA A 151 -27.36 -13.77 9.10
CA ALA A 151 -27.07 -13.23 10.41
C ALA A 151 -25.85 -13.93 11.02
N VAL A 152 -24.83 -13.15 11.41
CA VAL A 152 -23.65 -13.67 12.13
C VAL A 152 -23.99 -13.94 13.58
N PHE A 153 -24.72 -13.02 14.20
CA PHE A 153 -25.14 -13.09 15.60
C PHE A 153 -26.55 -12.55 15.75
N TYR A 154 -27.40 -13.24 16.50
CA TYR A 154 -28.74 -12.76 16.84
C TYR A 154 -28.67 -12.09 18.22
N LEU A 155 -29.19 -10.86 18.32
CA LEU A 155 -29.24 -10.15 19.59
C LEU A 155 -30.51 -10.57 20.37
N PRO A 156 -30.41 -10.69 21.71
CA PRO A 156 -31.60 -10.89 22.53
C PRO A 156 -32.54 -9.69 22.39
N LYS A 157 -33.82 -9.97 22.15
CA LYS A 157 -34.85 -8.93 21.90
C LYS A 157 -34.96 -7.98 23.10
N GLY A 158 -34.88 -6.68 22.84
CA GLY A 158 -35.12 -5.63 23.84
C GLY A 158 -33.87 -5.13 24.58
N TRP A 159 -32.67 -5.60 24.21
CA TRP A 159 -31.42 -5.14 24.82
C TRP A 159 -30.87 -3.87 24.18
N PHE A 160 -31.18 -3.64 22.91
CA PHE A 160 -30.74 -2.46 22.15
C PHE A 160 -31.93 -1.66 21.62
N PRO A 161 -31.80 -0.33 21.55
CA PRO A 161 -32.83 0.51 20.95
C PRO A 161 -32.92 0.28 19.44
N TYR A 162 -34.11 0.50 18.86
CA TYR A 162 -34.44 0.19 17.46
C TYR A 162 -33.44 0.73 16.43
N TRP A 163 -32.86 1.91 16.66
CA TRP A 163 -31.87 2.51 15.75
C TRP A 163 -30.55 1.72 15.70
N VAL A 164 -30.12 1.14 16.81
CA VAL A 164 -28.91 0.29 16.85
C VAL A 164 -29.17 -1.03 16.14
N GLU A 165 -30.31 -1.68 16.40
CA GLU A 165 -30.70 -2.91 15.72
C GLU A 165 -30.81 -2.71 14.20
N TYR A 166 -31.32 -1.56 13.77
CA TYR A 166 -31.39 -1.19 12.36
C TYR A 166 -30.01 -1.05 11.74
N VAL A 167 -29.11 -0.28 12.36
CA VAL A 167 -27.73 -0.11 11.84
C VAL A 167 -27.00 -1.46 11.81
N LEU A 168 -27.09 -2.26 12.86
CA LEU A 168 -26.47 -3.60 12.95
C LEU A 168 -26.99 -4.58 11.90
N SER A 169 -28.21 -4.40 11.41
CA SER A 169 -28.82 -5.26 10.39
C SER A 169 -28.45 -4.87 8.94
N PHE A 170 -27.98 -3.64 8.73
CA PHE A 170 -27.65 -3.12 7.40
C PHE A 170 -26.46 -3.90 6.80
N PRO A 171 -26.46 -4.29 5.50
CA PRO A 171 -27.43 -3.96 4.44
C PRO A 171 -28.52 -5.03 4.17
N LYS A 172 -28.43 -6.25 4.71
CA LYS A 172 -29.32 -7.35 4.31
C LYS A 172 -29.63 -8.40 5.38
N ALA A 173 -29.22 -8.19 6.62
CA ALA A 173 -29.52 -9.11 7.72
C ALA A 173 -30.95 -8.85 8.26
N PRO A 174 -31.63 -9.88 8.81
CA PRO A 174 -32.91 -9.69 9.48
C PRO A 174 -32.77 -8.75 10.69
N MET A 175 -33.82 -7.96 10.95
CA MET A 175 -33.86 -7.04 12.10
C MET A 175 -33.61 -7.79 13.42
N GLY A 176 -32.73 -7.25 14.26
CA GLY A 176 -32.27 -7.92 15.50
C GLY A 176 -31.08 -8.86 15.32
N ALA A 177 -30.39 -8.82 14.17
CA ALA A 177 -29.16 -9.56 13.93
C ALA A 177 -28.02 -8.68 13.40
N VAL A 178 -26.78 -9.09 13.68
CA VAL A 178 -25.56 -8.45 13.17
C VAL A 178 -25.26 -8.96 11.76
N SER A 179 -25.11 -8.03 10.82
CA SER A 179 -24.70 -8.33 9.45
C SER A 179 -23.23 -8.73 9.37
N SER A 180 -22.89 -9.57 8.40
CA SER A 180 -21.50 -9.94 8.11
C SER A 180 -20.64 -8.72 7.80
N THR A 181 -21.17 -7.72 7.09
CA THR A 181 -20.46 -6.47 6.75
C THR A 181 -20.01 -5.69 7.99
N ILE A 182 -20.87 -5.61 9.01
CA ILE A 182 -20.58 -4.85 10.23
C ILE A 182 -19.58 -5.61 11.09
N TRP A 183 -19.67 -6.94 11.10
CA TRP A 183 -18.64 -7.78 11.67
C TRP A 183 -17.26 -7.55 11.02
N PHE A 184 -17.20 -7.49 9.68
CA PHE A 184 -15.95 -7.16 8.96
C PHE A 184 -15.38 -5.80 9.36
N ILE A 185 -16.23 -4.77 9.50
CA ILE A 185 -15.80 -3.43 9.92
C ILE A 185 -15.25 -3.48 11.35
N ALA A 186 -15.97 -4.11 12.27
CA ALA A 186 -15.55 -4.23 13.66
C ALA A 186 -14.21 -4.96 13.79
N ALA A 187 -14.04 -6.09 13.10
CA ALA A 187 -12.80 -6.85 13.08
C ALA A 187 -11.64 -6.04 12.50
N GLU A 188 -11.86 -5.30 11.41
CA GLU A 188 -10.83 -4.44 10.79
C GLU A 188 -10.36 -3.34 11.72
N ARG A 189 -11.26 -2.71 12.48
CA ARG A 189 -10.89 -1.70 13.48
C ARG A 189 -10.07 -2.31 14.60
N VAL A 190 -10.55 -3.38 15.22
CA VAL A 190 -9.86 -4.00 16.36
C VAL A 190 -8.47 -4.48 15.96
N ILE A 191 -8.34 -5.17 14.83
CA ILE A 191 -7.04 -5.68 14.36
C ILE A 191 -6.12 -4.52 13.96
N GLY A 192 -6.64 -3.48 13.31
CA GLY A 192 -5.87 -2.30 12.93
C GLY A 192 -5.22 -1.61 14.13
N GLU A 193 -6.01 -1.30 15.15
CA GLU A 193 -5.52 -0.66 16.39
C GLU A 193 -4.45 -1.53 17.08
N VAL A 194 -4.69 -2.85 17.18
CA VAL A 194 -3.71 -3.78 17.77
C VAL A 194 -2.39 -3.78 16.99
N LEU A 195 -2.44 -3.85 15.67
CA LEU A 195 -1.22 -3.84 14.85
C LEU A 195 -0.51 -2.50 14.89
N GLU A 196 -1.22 -1.37 14.92
CA GLU A 196 -0.61 -0.05 15.02
C GLU A 196 0.11 0.14 16.35
N VAL A 197 -0.50 -0.29 17.46
CA VAL A 197 0.13 -0.30 18.78
C VAL A 197 1.40 -1.16 18.76
N VAL A 198 1.32 -2.39 18.23
CA VAL A 198 2.48 -3.29 18.13
C VAL A 198 3.58 -2.69 17.24
N ALA A 199 3.22 -2.14 16.09
CA ALA A 199 4.16 -1.51 15.18
C ALA A 199 4.82 -0.26 15.79
N GLY A 200 4.06 0.53 16.56
CA GLY A 200 4.57 1.66 17.32
C GLY A 200 5.60 1.23 18.36
N GLN A 201 5.33 0.14 19.09
CA GLN A 201 6.28 -0.43 20.04
C GLN A 201 7.56 -0.90 19.34
N VAL A 202 7.45 -1.68 18.26
CA VAL A 202 8.61 -2.15 17.49
C VAL A 202 9.44 -1.00 16.95
N LYS A 203 8.81 0.07 16.43
CA LYS A 203 9.50 1.29 15.98
C LYS A 203 10.22 1.98 17.13
N GLN A 204 9.66 2.01 18.34
CA GLN A 204 10.34 2.57 19.51
C GLN A 204 11.58 1.77 19.91
N TYR A 205 11.55 0.43 19.78
CA TYR A 205 12.73 -0.42 20.05
C TYR A 205 13.78 -0.40 18.94
N THR A 206 13.37 -0.16 17.68
CA THR A 206 14.27 -0.12 16.52
C THR A 206 14.77 1.28 16.19
N ALA A 207 14.16 2.32 16.76
CA ALA A 207 14.67 3.68 16.65
C ALA A 207 16.05 3.75 17.34
N PRO A 208 17.10 4.24 16.64
CA PRO A 208 18.34 4.56 17.32
C PRO A 208 18.02 5.58 18.40
N LYS A 209 18.43 5.29 19.64
CA LYS A 209 18.27 6.16 20.79
C LYS A 209 19.00 7.47 20.44
N VAL A 210 18.26 8.49 20.01
CA VAL A 210 18.80 9.83 19.80
C VAL A 210 19.16 10.35 21.19
N THR A 211 20.42 10.19 21.57
CA THR A 211 21.02 10.84 22.73
C THR A 211 20.81 12.34 22.55
N LYS A 212 19.88 12.89 23.33
CA LYS A 212 19.69 14.33 23.48
C LYS A 212 20.85 14.84 24.32
N GLU A 213 21.94 15.24 23.70
CA GLU A 213 22.95 16.09 24.35
C GLU A 213 23.42 17.17 23.36
N ASN A 214 23.20 18.42 23.79
CA ASN A 214 23.57 19.70 23.20
C ASN A 214 22.96 20.12 21.85
N VAL A 215 21.76 20.73 21.95
CA VAL A 215 21.38 21.85 21.09
C VAL A 215 22.12 23.08 21.62
N GLU A 216 23.25 23.42 21.01
CA GLU A 216 23.82 24.77 21.07
C GLU A 216 23.28 25.55 19.86
N GLU A 217 22.83 26.75 20.16
CA GLU A 217 22.05 27.69 19.36
C GLU A 217 22.76 28.09 18.03
N PRO A 218 22.05 28.18 16.89
CA PRO A 218 22.68 28.56 15.64
C PRO A 218 23.00 30.06 15.62
N GLU A 219 24.29 30.39 15.75
CA GLU A 219 24.81 31.72 15.49
C GLU A 219 24.45 32.16 14.05
N LYS A 220 23.61 33.18 13.94
CA LYS A 220 23.30 33.90 12.70
C LYS A 220 24.59 34.40 12.05
N LYS A 221 24.87 33.99 10.80
CA LYS A 221 25.76 34.75 9.90
C LYS A 221 24.95 35.38 8.76
N VAL A 222 24.98 36.71 8.78
CA VAL A 222 24.40 37.70 7.85
C VAL A 222 24.97 37.51 6.43
N PRO A 223 24.22 37.82 5.35
CA PRO A 223 24.64 37.51 3.98
C PRO A 223 25.72 38.47 3.48
N VAL A 224 26.72 37.93 2.77
CA VAL A 224 27.62 38.72 1.94
C VAL A 224 27.32 38.40 0.48
N SER A 225 26.55 39.28 -0.16
CA SER A 225 26.63 39.46 -1.61
C SER A 225 27.97 40.12 -1.93
N ALA A 226 28.72 39.58 -2.90
CA ALA A 226 29.42 40.35 -3.95
C ALA A 226 30.57 39.53 -4.57
N GLY A 227 30.36 39.10 -5.82
CA GLY A 227 31.30 39.35 -6.92
C GLY A 227 32.51 38.43 -7.13
N ARG A 228 32.86 38.34 -8.43
CA ARG A 228 34.08 37.80 -9.09
C ARG A 228 34.14 36.28 -9.25
N GLU A 229 33.86 35.78 -10.47
CA GLU A 229 34.82 35.61 -11.58
C GLU A 229 35.90 34.58 -11.24
N LEU A 230 35.77 33.36 -11.78
CA LEU A 230 36.58 32.76 -12.84
C LEU A 230 35.97 31.40 -13.24
#